data_AF-A0A0C9SRP3-F1
#
_entry.id   AF-A0A0C9SRP3-F1
#
_cell.length_a   1.000
_cell.length_b   1.000
_cell.length_c   1.000
_cell.angle_alpha   90.00
_cell.angle_beta   90.00
_cell.angle_gamma   90.00
#
_symmetry.space_group_name_H-M   'P 1'
#
loop_
_entity.id
_entity.type
_entity.pdbx_description
1 polymer ?
#
loop_
_entity_poly.entity_id
_entity_poly.type
_entity_poly.pdbx_seq_one_letter_code
_entity_poly.pdbx_strand_id
1 'polypeptide(L)'
;MDGLTDAGPSCNLSYVDRLALLHDHRAAWGMLHWKDKKTIPFHGSCQAYELVGGVFAKTMSSMHFDATVLPTSLDPDYHMISMNLKLPVRDFVIDPTQDLLVLVEAGIVGRPSSDMRIHLRDMSNNTTHPEASQPTLVIPNIQSSASNSFISVVDDVVGVYAYELGPRLIIWNWKTGVTLVDCSSDMLPPQTWDFTFLSARAFMVTSVNIPGRMHVFSFTSTPGKPKCCAVLHLPPLQQDVELDYLATHTAPFHAYCPRGVPFTTSRESRIHVLSMQYVSREGTHPRFILFLHNRTLLRYVDSPLCEEEVDIPWDAWGPRQSRFLTQHAPFEWLRYAHGQRVICPPTRLTENRGTLVQLLDFNVHPEWPDTFERVAAEAALDKGLRYRLVLEESIIYKEQIFVDDFSTSLPYRVLGRMVKSHYSGFMIDEQRILGLNSTAFSEADMKEIDVFMF
;
A
#
# COMPACT_ATOMS: atom_id res chain seq x y z
N MET A 1 -10.63 11.71 -15.11
CA MET A 1 -10.19 10.37 -15.55
C MET A 1 -10.14 9.49 -14.33
N ASP A 2 -10.70 8.28 -14.38
CA ASP A 2 -10.88 7.32 -13.26
C ASP A 2 -9.59 6.70 -12.72
N GLY A 3 -8.47 7.40 -12.91
CA GLY A 3 -7.18 6.94 -12.45
C GLY A 3 -6.60 5.74 -13.19
N LEU A 4 -7.17 5.34 -14.33
CA LEU A 4 -6.67 4.26 -15.17
C LEU A 4 -5.97 4.80 -16.43
N THR A 5 -4.88 4.14 -16.83
CA THR A 5 -4.15 4.37 -18.08
C THR A 5 -4.29 3.17 -19.01
N ASP A 6 -4.50 3.42 -20.30
CA ASP A 6 -4.54 2.38 -21.34
C ASP A 6 -3.17 1.70 -21.46
N ALA A 7 -3.17 0.37 -21.58
CA ALA A 7 -1.97 -0.44 -21.77
C ALA A 7 -1.24 -0.14 -23.11
N GLY A 8 -1.89 0.58 -24.02
CA GLY A 8 -1.33 1.00 -25.29
C GLY A 8 -1.13 -0.17 -26.25
N PRO A 9 -0.06 -0.14 -27.07
CA PRO A 9 0.23 -1.17 -28.07
C PRO A 9 0.50 -2.57 -27.48
N SER A 10 0.75 -2.66 -26.16
CA SER A 10 1.02 -3.94 -25.48
C SER A 10 -0.22 -4.82 -25.30
N CYS A 11 -1.42 -4.25 -25.45
CA CYS A 11 -2.67 -4.98 -25.40
C CYS A 11 -3.10 -5.41 -26.82
N ASN A 12 -3.45 -6.68 -27.00
CA ASN A 12 -3.86 -7.21 -28.31
C ASN A 12 -5.36 -7.02 -28.62
N LEU A 13 -6.11 -6.38 -27.71
CA LEU A 13 -7.55 -6.15 -27.87
C LEU A 13 -7.82 -4.93 -28.74
N SER A 14 -8.95 -4.93 -29.47
CA SER A 14 -9.42 -3.77 -30.21
C SER A 14 -9.81 -2.63 -29.25
N TYR A 15 -9.82 -1.39 -29.72
CA TYR A 15 -10.26 -0.25 -28.90
C TYR A 15 -11.71 -0.40 -28.41
N VAL A 16 -12.58 -1.04 -29.21
CA VAL A 16 -13.98 -1.29 -28.85
C VAL A 16 -14.06 -2.29 -27.70
N ASP A 17 -13.29 -3.39 -27.77
CA ASP A 17 -13.26 -4.40 -26.71
C ASP A 17 -12.67 -3.83 -25.42
N ARG A 18 -11.60 -3.03 -25.52
CA ARG A 18 -11.03 -2.32 -24.36
C ARG A 18 -12.07 -1.40 -23.71
N LEU A 19 -12.78 -0.61 -24.50
CA LEU A 19 -13.80 0.29 -23.97
C LEU A 19 -14.95 -0.47 -23.29
N ALA A 20 -15.39 -1.59 -23.88
CA ALA A 20 -16.39 -2.46 -23.26
C ALA A 20 -15.89 -3.02 -21.92
N LEU A 21 -14.65 -3.53 -21.86
CA LEU A 21 -14.04 -4.02 -20.62
C LEU A 21 -13.89 -2.91 -19.57
N LEU A 22 -13.61 -1.67 -19.98
CA LEU A 22 -13.54 -0.53 -19.07
C LEU A 22 -14.91 -0.21 -18.46
N HIS A 23 -15.97 -0.26 -19.26
CA HIS A 23 -17.33 -0.04 -18.78
C HIS A 23 -17.77 -1.15 -17.82
N ASP A 24 -17.51 -2.40 -18.18
CA ASP A 24 -17.80 -3.55 -17.32
C ASP A 24 -17.04 -3.46 -16.00
N HIS A 25 -15.75 -3.12 -16.04
CA HIS A 25 -14.92 -2.94 -14.85
C HIS A 25 -15.46 -1.83 -13.93
N ARG A 26 -15.82 -0.67 -14.50
CA ARG A 26 -16.43 0.44 -13.74
C ARG A 26 -17.75 0.03 -13.10
N ALA A 27 -18.60 -0.70 -13.81
CA ALA A 27 -19.87 -1.18 -13.28
C ALA A 27 -19.66 -2.21 -12.15
N ALA A 28 -18.75 -3.16 -12.35
CA ALA A 28 -18.42 -4.20 -11.39
C ALA A 28 -17.90 -3.62 -10.07
N TRP A 29 -16.91 -2.72 -10.13
CA TRP A 29 -16.41 -2.03 -8.93
C TRP A 29 -17.42 -1.05 -8.33
N GLY A 30 -18.15 -0.31 -9.16
CA GLY A 30 -19.17 0.64 -8.72
C GLY A 30 -20.33 0.01 -7.95
N MET A 31 -20.58 -1.29 -8.16
CA MET A 31 -21.63 -2.07 -7.52
C MET A 31 -21.11 -3.17 -6.59
N LEU A 32 -19.78 -3.22 -6.38
CA LEU A 32 -19.08 -4.30 -5.67
C LEU A 32 -19.60 -5.68 -6.09
N HIS A 33 -19.70 -5.90 -7.41
CA HIS A 33 -20.21 -7.09 -8.03
C HIS A 33 -19.05 -7.85 -8.70
N TRP A 34 -18.58 -8.89 -8.03
CA TRP A 34 -17.65 -9.85 -8.61
C TRP A 34 -18.42 -10.84 -9.50
N LYS A 35 -17.82 -11.23 -10.62
CA LYS A 35 -18.36 -12.18 -11.60
C LYS A 35 -18.23 -13.63 -11.14
N ASP A 36 -17.13 -13.94 -10.43
CA ASP A 36 -16.84 -15.29 -9.98
C ASP A 36 -16.01 -15.29 -8.68
N LYS A 37 -15.99 -16.44 -8.01
CA LYS A 37 -15.23 -16.68 -6.78
C LYS A 37 -14.50 -18.02 -6.92
N LYS A 38 -13.18 -18.00 -6.75
CA LYS A 38 -12.35 -19.22 -6.71
C LYS A 38 -11.60 -19.35 -5.39
N THR A 39 -11.67 -20.51 -4.77
CA THR A 39 -10.89 -20.84 -3.57
C THR A 39 -9.58 -21.52 -4.01
N ILE A 40 -8.45 -20.96 -3.58
CA ILE A 40 -7.12 -21.49 -3.90
C ILE A 40 -6.50 -22.04 -2.62
N PRO A 41 -6.11 -23.33 -2.58
CA PRO A 41 -5.46 -23.91 -1.42
C PRO A 41 -4.02 -23.41 -1.30
N PHE A 42 -3.59 -23.14 -0.08
CA PHE A 42 -2.21 -22.82 0.29
C PHE A 42 -1.78 -23.76 1.41
N HIS A 43 -0.47 -24.03 1.49
CA HIS A 43 0.10 -24.90 2.52
C HIS A 43 1.13 -24.14 3.33
N GLY A 44 1.33 -24.51 4.59
CA GLY A 44 2.38 -23.97 5.45
C GLY A 44 2.12 -22.56 5.99
N SER A 45 3.06 -22.12 6.82
CA SER A 45 3.03 -20.81 7.45
C SER A 45 3.19 -19.66 6.45
N CYS A 46 3.01 -18.43 6.91
CA CYS A 46 3.18 -17.23 6.11
C CYS A 46 4.00 -16.23 6.91
N GLN A 47 5.30 -16.15 6.62
CA GLN A 47 6.22 -15.26 7.34
C GLN A 47 6.20 -13.84 6.76
N ALA A 48 6.31 -13.73 5.44
CA ALA A 48 6.13 -12.50 4.67
C ALA A 48 5.25 -12.81 3.45
N TYR A 49 4.60 -11.79 2.90
CA TYR A 49 3.69 -11.94 1.77
C TYR A 49 3.61 -10.67 0.93
N GLU A 50 3.22 -10.84 -0.33
CA GLU A 50 3.04 -9.77 -1.30
C GLU A 50 1.83 -10.03 -2.19
N LEU A 51 1.22 -8.94 -2.67
CA LEU A 51 0.20 -8.97 -3.73
C LEU A 51 0.51 -7.85 -4.72
N VAL A 52 1.11 -8.21 -5.86
CA VAL A 52 1.56 -7.25 -6.88
C VAL A 52 1.20 -7.79 -8.26
N GLY A 53 0.60 -6.95 -9.11
CA GLY A 53 0.35 -7.32 -10.52
C GLY A 53 -0.48 -8.59 -10.72
N GLY A 54 -1.32 -8.98 -9.75
CA GLY A 54 -2.08 -10.23 -9.79
C GLY A 54 -1.32 -11.49 -9.38
N VAL A 55 -0.15 -11.34 -8.76
CA VAL A 55 0.60 -12.43 -8.15
C VAL A 55 0.51 -12.28 -6.64
N PHE A 56 -0.04 -13.30 -5.98
CA PHE A 56 0.10 -13.47 -4.53
C PHE A 56 1.35 -14.29 -4.25
N ALA A 57 2.30 -13.74 -3.49
CA ALA A 57 3.51 -14.44 -3.12
C ALA A 57 3.66 -14.51 -1.60
N LYS A 58 4.31 -15.56 -1.10
CA LYS A 58 4.62 -15.69 0.31
C LYS A 58 5.90 -16.46 0.57
N THR A 59 6.49 -16.23 1.73
CA THR A 59 7.61 -17.04 2.24
C THR A 59 7.18 -17.96 3.36
N MET A 60 7.77 -19.16 3.39
CA MET A 60 7.57 -20.18 4.41
C MET A 60 8.92 -20.61 4.97
N SER A 61 8.96 -20.87 6.29
CA SER A 61 10.14 -21.37 7.01
C SER A 61 11.46 -20.65 6.66
N SER A 62 11.39 -19.36 6.33
CA SER A 62 12.48 -18.48 5.85
C SER A 62 13.22 -18.89 4.56
N MET A 63 13.08 -20.11 4.03
CA MET A 63 13.88 -20.58 2.88
C MET A 63 13.05 -21.00 1.68
N HIS A 64 11.73 -20.92 1.78
CA HIS A 64 10.82 -21.36 0.73
C HIS A 64 9.94 -20.20 0.30
N PHE A 65 9.69 -20.09 -1.00
CA PHE A 65 8.88 -19.06 -1.61
C PHE A 65 7.86 -19.69 -2.54
N ASP A 66 6.61 -19.28 -2.39
CA ASP A 66 5.55 -19.62 -3.32
C ASP A 66 5.04 -18.33 -3.97
N ALA A 67 4.88 -18.33 -5.29
CA ALA A 67 4.16 -17.30 -6.04
C ALA A 67 3.02 -17.93 -6.80
N THR A 68 1.82 -17.37 -6.66
CA THR A 68 0.62 -17.79 -7.37
C THR A 68 0.12 -16.66 -8.25
N VAL A 69 0.16 -16.85 -9.56
CA VAL A 69 -0.57 -16.01 -10.52
C VAL A 69 -2.05 -16.29 -10.33
N LEU A 70 -2.78 -15.26 -9.93
CA LEU A 70 -4.18 -15.38 -9.53
C LEU A 70 -5.12 -15.35 -10.74
N PRO A 71 -6.25 -16.06 -10.66
CA PRO A 71 -7.23 -16.12 -11.75
C PRO A 71 -7.90 -14.76 -11.95
N THR A 72 -8.36 -14.50 -13.17
CA THR A 72 -9.17 -13.34 -13.56
C THR A 72 -10.49 -13.81 -14.15
N SER A 73 -11.42 -12.88 -14.41
CA SER A 73 -12.65 -13.18 -15.14
C SER A 73 -12.41 -13.58 -16.61
N LEU A 74 -11.24 -13.27 -17.17
CA LEU A 74 -10.84 -13.64 -18.54
C LEU A 74 -9.99 -14.91 -18.61
N ASP A 75 -9.27 -15.21 -17.54
CA ASP A 75 -8.41 -16.39 -17.40
C ASP A 75 -8.67 -17.01 -16.01
N PRO A 76 -9.57 -18.00 -15.90
CA PRO A 76 -9.99 -18.55 -14.61
C PRO A 76 -8.95 -19.48 -13.99
N ASP A 77 -7.87 -19.81 -14.70
CA ASP A 77 -6.82 -20.68 -14.19
C ASP A 77 -5.83 -19.91 -13.31
N TYR A 78 -5.12 -20.65 -12.47
CA TYR A 78 -4.08 -20.10 -11.62
C TYR A 78 -2.82 -20.95 -11.75
N HIS A 79 -1.67 -20.31 -11.62
CA HIS A 79 -0.37 -20.96 -11.76
C HIS A 79 0.45 -20.71 -10.51
N MET A 80 0.91 -21.79 -9.88
CA MET A 80 1.73 -21.72 -8.69
C MET A 80 3.16 -22.15 -9.01
N ILE A 81 4.12 -21.32 -8.60
CA ILE A 81 5.55 -21.58 -8.67
C ILE A 81 6.03 -21.67 -7.23
N SER A 82 6.77 -22.74 -6.93
CA SER A 82 7.28 -23.05 -5.60
C SER A 82 8.78 -23.28 -5.70
N MET A 83 9.56 -22.52 -4.92
CA MET A 83 11.02 -22.53 -5.02
C MET A 83 11.69 -22.45 -3.66
N ASN A 84 12.84 -23.13 -3.55
CA ASN A 84 13.73 -23.02 -2.41
C ASN A 84 14.74 -21.90 -2.66
N LEU A 85 14.72 -20.87 -1.82
CA LEU A 85 15.52 -19.65 -1.91
C LEU A 85 17.02 -19.88 -1.67
N LYS A 86 17.42 -21.03 -1.12
CA LYS A 86 18.82 -21.36 -0.80
C LYS A 86 19.51 -20.38 0.18
N LEU A 87 18.74 -19.50 0.81
CA LEU A 87 19.17 -18.60 1.89
C LEU A 87 17.98 -18.30 2.81
N PRO A 88 18.24 -17.96 4.08
CA PRO A 88 17.18 -17.53 4.98
C PRO A 88 16.77 -16.08 4.66
N VAL A 89 15.49 -15.87 4.45
CA VAL A 89 14.88 -14.59 4.08
C VAL A 89 13.98 -14.11 5.21
N ARG A 90 14.14 -12.83 5.54
CA ARG A 90 13.29 -12.15 6.53
C ARG A 90 12.08 -11.52 5.87
N ASP A 91 12.30 -10.82 4.76
CA ASP A 91 11.30 -10.04 4.03
C ASP A 91 11.63 -10.00 2.53
N PHE A 92 10.66 -9.65 1.69
CA PHE A 92 10.84 -9.56 0.25
C PHE A 92 9.85 -8.60 -0.41
N VAL A 93 10.21 -8.13 -1.61
CA VAL A 93 9.27 -7.47 -2.54
C VAL A 93 9.39 -8.08 -3.92
N ILE A 94 8.33 -7.96 -4.72
CA ILE A 94 8.28 -8.45 -6.09
C ILE A 94 7.84 -7.35 -7.05
N ASP A 95 8.33 -7.42 -8.29
CA ASP A 95 7.72 -6.77 -9.44
C ASP A 95 7.59 -7.81 -10.57
N PRO A 96 6.44 -8.49 -10.67
CA PRO A 96 6.20 -9.51 -11.70
C PRO A 96 6.32 -8.98 -13.13
N THR A 97 6.17 -7.66 -13.33
CA THR A 97 6.25 -7.06 -14.67
C THR A 97 7.69 -6.98 -15.18
N GLN A 98 8.65 -7.07 -14.26
CA GLN A 98 10.07 -7.13 -14.53
C GLN A 98 10.66 -8.52 -14.26
N ASP A 99 9.85 -9.51 -13.87
CA ASP A 99 10.33 -10.80 -13.32
C ASP A 99 11.27 -10.62 -12.12
N LEU A 100 11.09 -9.57 -11.31
CA LEU A 100 12.02 -9.19 -10.24
C LEU A 100 11.56 -9.70 -8.87
N LEU A 101 12.47 -10.38 -8.16
CA LEU A 101 12.37 -10.79 -6.77
C LEU A 101 13.51 -10.16 -5.96
N VAL A 102 13.17 -9.32 -5.00
CA VAL A 102 14.14 -8.66 -4.12
C VAL A 102 14.02 -9.23 -2.71
N LEU A 103 15.08 -9.85 -2.22
CA LEU A 103 15.08 -10.60 -0.95
C LEU A 103 15.95 -9.93 0.10
N VAL A 104 15.44 -9.76 1.32
CA VAL A 104 16.22 -9.33 2.49
C VAL A 104 16.72 -10.56 3.24
N GLU A 105 18.04 -10.76 3.25
CA GLU A 105 18.67 -11.89 3.97
C GLU A 105 18.45 -11.75 5.47
N ALA A 106 18.00 -12.83 6.13
CA ALA A 106 17.87 -12.87 7.57
C ALA A 106 19.25 -12.95 8.23
N GLY A 107 19.48 -12.14 9.27
CA GLY A 107 20.70 -12.18 10.06
C GLY A 107 20.92 -13.53 10.76
N ILE A 108 22.18 -13.91 10.95
CA ILE A 108 22.52 -15.09 11.76
C ILE A 108 22.62 -14.66 13.22
N VAL A 109 21.73 -15.19 14.06
CA VAL A 109 21.73 -14.96 15.52
C VAL A 109 23.11 -15.29 16.10
N GLY A 110 23.67 -14.35 16.89
CA GLY A 110 24.94 -14.55 17.60
C GLY A 110 26.22 -14.16 16.84
N ARG A 111 26.13 -13.62 15.61
CA ARG A 111 27.27 -12.99 14.94
C ARG A 111 27.22 -11.46 15.11
N PRO A 112 28.27 -10.81 15.64
CA PRO A 112 28.31 -9.35 15.73
C PRO A 112 28.40 -8.73 14.33
N SER A 113 27.59 -7.69 14.11
CA SER A 113 27.57 -6.80 12.93
C SER A 113 27.84 -7.48 11.57
N SER A 114 26.80 -8.03 10.96
CA SER A 114 26.84 -8.34 9.52
C SER A 114 26.09 -7.27 8.75
N ASP A 115 26.63 -6.82 7.63
CA ASP A 115 25.90 -5.98 6.69
C ASP A 115 24.54 -6.58 6.34
N MET A 116 23.52 -5.75 6.16
CA MET A 116 22.23 -6.22 5.63
C MET A 116 22.38 -6.41 4.12
N ARG A 117 22.07 -7.62 3.64
CA ARG A 117 22.19 -7.98 2.23
C ARG A 117 20.82 -8.07 1.57
N ILE A 118 20.72 -7.46 0.40
CA ILE A 118 19.53 -7.44 -0.43
C ILE A 118 19.88 -8.17 -1.73
N HIS A 119 19.28 -9.33 -1.97
CA HIS A 119 19.55 -10.15 -3.15
C HIS A 119 18.56 -9.80 -4.28
N LEU A 120 19.08 -9.59 -5.48
CA LEU A 120 18.31 -9.28 -6.69
C LEU A 120 18.21 -10.52 -7.56
N ARG A 121 17.02 -11.12 -7.62
CA ARG A 121 16.78 -12.39 -8.32
C ARG A 121 15.65 -12.28 -9.32
N ASP A 122 15.59 -13.23 -10.24
CA ASP A 122 14.40 -13.45 -11.04
C ASP A 122 13.32 -14.23 -10.25
N MET A 123 12.05 -13.96 -10.51
CA MET A 123 10.94 -14.71 -9.90
C MET A 123 10.76 -16.08 -10.56
N SER A 124 11.11 -16.19 -11.84
CA SER A 124 10.90 -17.38 -12.64
C SER A 124 11.86 -18.54 -12.32
N ASN A 125 13.14 -18.26 -12.09
CA ASN A 125 14.19 -19.29 -11.96
C ASN A 125 14.94 -19.25 -10.63
N ASN A 126 14.70 -18.25 -9.78
CA ASN A 126 15.45 -17.97 -8.56
C ASN A 126 16.95 -17.75 -8.81
N THR A 127 17.33 -17.21 -9.97
CA THR A 127 18.73 -16.91 -10.31
C THR A 127 19.01 -15.42 -10.19
N THR A 128 20.27 -14.99 -10.31
CA THR A 128 20.61 -13.56 -10.35
C THR A 128 19.82 -12.88 -11.46
N HIS A 129 19.15 -11.77 -11.13
CA HIS A 129 18.36 -11.06 -12.11
C HIS A 129 19.24 -10.55 -13.27
N PRO A 130 18.90 -10.81 -14.55
CA PRO A 130 19.79 -10.52 -15.68
C PRO A 130 20.06 -9.02 -15.89
N GLU A 131 19.12 -8.16 -15.50
CA GLU A 131 19.32 -6.69 -15.56
C GLU A 131 20.09 -6.11 -14.37
N ALA A 132 20.38 -6.90 -13.33
CA ALA A 132 21.11 -6.43 -12.17
C ALA A 132 22.62 -6.52 -12.40
N SER A 133 23.29 -5.36 -12.48
CA SER A 133 24.75 -5.28 -12.60
C SER A 133 25.47 -5.82 -11.36
N GLN A 134 24.78 -5.84 -10.22
CA GLN A 134 25.25 -6.43 -8.98
C GLN A 134 24.20 -7.40 -8.46
N PRO A 135 24.54 -8.65 -8.11
CA PRO A 135 23.57 -9.63 -7.61
C PRO A 135 23.06 -9.30 -6.20
N THR A 136 23.82 -8.50 -5.45
CA THR A 136 23.54 -8.20 -4.06
C THR A 136 23.85 -6.74 -3.78
N LEU A 137 22.88 -6.02 -3.20
CA LEU A 137 23.07 -4.69 -2.62
C LEU A 137 23.32 -4.84 -1.12
N VAL A 138 24.08 -3.91 -0.54
CA VAL A 138 24.58 -4.04 0.82
C VAL A 138 24.33 -2.76 1.60
N ILE A 139 23.74 -2.88 2.79
CA ILE A 139 23.75 -1.80 3.79
C ILE A 139 24.82 -2.12 4.84
N PRO A 140 25.93 -1.37 4.84
CA PRO A 140 27.01 -1.64 5.78
C PRO A 140 26.62 -1.23 7.20
N ASN A 141 27.16 -1.95 8.18
CA ASN A 141 27.12 -1.59 9.62
C ASN A 141 25.72 -1.53 10.27
N ILE A 142 24.75 -2.33 9.79
CA ILE A 142 23.48 -2.54 10.51
C ILE A 142 23.61 -3.81 11.36
N GLN A 143 23.48 -3.73 12.69
CA GLN A 143 23.39 -4.93 13.53
C GLN A 143 22.14 -5.72 13.10
N SER A 144 22.38 -6.91 12.56
CA SER A 144 21.38 -7.73 11.86
C SER A 144 20.44 -8.51 12.78
N SER A 145 20.58 -8.38 14.10
CA SER A 145 19.96 -9.33 15.03
C SER A 145 18.50 -9.06 15.36
N ALA A 146 17.90 -7.94 14.94
CA ALA A 146 16.47 -7.69 15.19
C ALA A 146 15.78 -6.66 14.25
N SER A 147 16.51 -5.91 13.41
CA SER A 147 15.97 -4.67 12.81
C SER A 147 14.73 -4.83 11.94
N ASN A 148 13.57 -4.37 12.40
CA ASN A 148 12.43 -4.12 11.51
C ASN A 148 12.88 -3.20 10.35
N SER A 149 12.65 -3.65 9.12
CA SER A 149 12.95 -2.91 7.90
C SER A 149 11.76 -2.91 6.97
N PHE A 150 11.56 -1.82 6.25
CA PHE A 150 10.59 -1.74 5.16
C PHE A 150 11.35 -1.72 3.84
N ILE A 151 10.93 -2.57 2.92
CA ILE A 151 11.48 -2.62 1.57
C ILE A 151 10.39 -2.31 0.55
N SER A 152 10.77 -1.61 -0.51
CA SER A 152 9.84 -1.26 -1.59
C SER A 152 10.60 -1.13 -2.91
N VAL A 153 9.91 -1.41 -4.02
CA VAL A 153 10.44 -1.31 -5.37
C VAL A 153 9.50 -0.45 -6.23
N VAL A 154 10.08 0.46 -7.02
CA VAL A 154 9.37 1.29 -8.01
C VAL A 154 10.26 1.44 -9.23
N ASP A 155 9.84 0.97 -10.40
CA ASP A 155 10.61 1.02 -11.63
C ASP A 155 12.04 0.45 -11.46
N ASP A 156 13.04 1.32 -11.57
CA ASP A 156 14.46 1.04 -11.52
C ASP A 156 15.06 1.22 -10.13
N VAL A 157 14.27 1.56 -9.12
CA VAL A 157 14.74 1.80 -7.75
C VAL A 157 14.20 0.83 -6.72
N VAL A 158 15.08 0.44 -5.79
CA VAL A 158 14.74 -0.30 -4.56
C VAL A 158 15.10 0.58 -3.38
N GLY A 159 14.15 0.75 -2.45
CA GLY A 159 14.34 1.49 -1.20
C GLY A 159 14.26 0.56 -0.01
N VAL A 160 15.16 0.74 0.97
CA VAL A 160 15.12 0.06 2.27
C VAL A 160 15.22 1.10 3.37
N TYR A 161 14.27 1.05 4.29
CA TYR A 161 14.28 1.82 5.52
C TYR A 161 14.51 0.87 6.71
N ALA A 162 15.43 1.18 7.63
CA ALA A 162 15.69 0.41 8.85
C ALA A 162 15.66 1.28 10.13
N TYR A 163 15.05 0.79 11.22
CA TYR A 163 14.81 1.57 12.46
C TYR A 163 15.83 1.38 13.58
N GLU A 164 16.22 0.14 13.89
CA GLU A 164 16.64 -0.22 15.27
C GLU A 164 18.00 0.30 15.74
N LEU A 165 18.82 0.91 14.88
CA LEU A 165 20.15 1.43 15.26
C LEU A 165 20.36 2.89 14.85
N GLY A 166 19.24 3.58 14.61
CA GLY A 166 19.20 4.87 13.97
C GLY A 166 18.46 4.74 12.63
N PRO A 167 17.46 5.60 12.36
CA PRO A 167 16.72 5.55 11.12
C PRO A 167 17.68 5.73 9.96
N ARG A 168 17.73 4.74 9.06
CA ARG A 168 18.50 4.83 7.82
C ARG A 168 17.64 4.44 6.63
N LEU A 169 17.56 5.33 5.67
CA LEU A 169 16.90 5.12 4.39
C LEU A 169 17.95 5.05 3.29
N ILE A 170 17.98 3.96 2.55
CA ILE A 170 18.85 3.83 1.37
C ILE A 170 18.01 3.48 0.15
N ILE A 171 18.28 4.17 -0.96
CA ILE A 171 17.64 3.93 -2.25
C ILE A 171 18.73 3.70 -3.28
N TRP A 172 18.67 2.56 -3.96
CA TRP A 172 19.55 2.22 -5.07
C TRP A 172 18.78 2.24 -6.39
N ASN A 173 19.49 2.53 -7.48
CA ASN A 173 19.09 2.00 -8.76
C ASN A 173 19.52 0.52 -8.80
N TRP A 174 18.56 -0.40 -8.76
CA TRP A 174 18.85 -1.84 -8.60
C TRP A 174 19.49 -2.46 -9.85
N LYS A 175 19.26 -1.87 -11.04
CA LYS A 175 19.86 -2.33 -12.30
C LYS A 175 21.35 -2.03 -12.37
N THR A 176 21.78 -0.88 -11.86
CA THR A 176 23.19 -0.44 -11.89
C THR A 176 23.95 -0.72 -10.60
N GLY A 177 23.25 -0.91 -9.48
CA GLY A 177 23.82 -1.02 -8.14
C GLY A 177 24.26 0.32 -7.53
N VAL A 178 23.99 1.44 -8.20
CA VAL A 178 24.37 2.78 -7.72
C VAL A 178 23.43 3.22 -6.59
N THR A 179 24.00 3.58 -5.45
CA THR A 179 23.27 4.24 -4.35
C THR A 179 22.88 5.66 -4.77
N LEU A 180 21.59 5.92 -4.88
CA LEU A 180 21.05 7.24 -5.24
C LEU A 180 20.83 8.12 -4.00
N VAL A 181 20.32 7.53 -2.93
CA VAL A 181 20.05 8.19 -1.64
C VAL A 181 20.59 7.30 -0.52
N ASP A 182 21.29 7.92 0.43
CA ASP A 182 21.70 7.29 1.69
C ASP A 182 21.51 8.32 2.80
N CYS A 183 20.38 8.25 3.49
CA CYS A 183 20.04 9.13 4.58
C CYS A 183 20.21 8.38 5.91
N SER A 184 21.25 8.74 6.67
CA SER A 184 21.39 8.37 8.07
C SER A 184 20.49 9.22 8.97
N SER A 185 20.47 8.91 10.27
CA SER A 185 19.65 9.58 11.28
C SER A 185 19.76 11.11 11.27
N ASP A 186 20.94 11.65 10.99
CA ASP A 186 21.18 13.11 10.99
C ASP A 186 20.57 13.82 9.76
N MET A 187 20.23 13.05 8.72
CA MET A 187 19.62 13.56 7.49
C MET A 187 18.11 13.31 7.42
N LEU A 188 17.59 12.41 8.23
CA LEU A 188 16.16 12.15 8.34
C LEU A 188 15.54 13.04 9.43
N PRO A 189 14.25 13.38 9.30
CA PRO A 189 13.52 14.04 10.37
C PRO A 189 13.65 13.27 11.69
N PRO A 190 13.79 13.96 12.85
CA PRO A 190 13.75 13.31 14.14
C PRO A 190 12.49 12.45 14.29
N GLN A 191 12.62 11.29 14.93
CA GLN A 191 11.51 10.37 15.16
C GLN A 191 10.78 9.96 13.87
N THR A 192 11.52 9.80 12.76
CA THR A 192 10.96 9.18 11.54
C THR A 192 10.41 7.79 11.88
N TRP A 193 9.19 7.48 11.41
CA TRP A 193 8.41 6.30 11.77
C TRP A 193 8.03 5.38 10.61
N ASP A 194 7.87 5.90 9.39
CA ASP A 194 7.59 5.09 8.20
C ASP A 194 8.10 5.75 6.92
N PHE A 195 8.17 4.97 5.84
CA PHE A 195 8.63 5.38 4.51
C PHE A 195 7.74 4.79 3.41
N THR A 196 7.46 5.58 2.37
CA THR A 196 6.85 5.06 1.14
C THR A 196 7.28 5.86 -0.09
N PHE A 197 7.36 5.20 -1.24
CA PHE A 197 7.56 5.88 -2.50
C PHE A 197 6.28 6.57 -2.97
N LEU A 198 6.44 7.75 -3.58
CA LEU A 198 5.37 8.49 -4.27
C LEU A 198 5.49 8.34 -5.78
N SER A 199 6.72 8.22 -6.27
CA SER A 199 7.12 7.92 -7.65
C SER A 199 8.51 7.28 -7.64
N ALA A 200 9.07 6.96 -8.82
CA ALA A 200 10.43 6.45 -8.92
C ALA A 200 11.51 7.46 -8.46
N ARG A 201 11.16 8.73 -8.28
CA ARG A 201 12.08 9.83 -7.93
C ARG A 201 11.56 10.73 -6.80
N ALA A 202 10.52 10.29 -6.10
CA ALA A 202 9.98 10.99 -4.94
C ALA A 202 9.48 10.00 -3.89
N PHE A 203 9.61 10.38 -2.63
CA PHE A 203 9.18 9.56 -1.50
C PHE A 203 8.64 10.43 -0.37
N MET A 204 7.92 9.80 0.54
CA MET A 204 7.45 10.40 1.78
C MET A 204 8.03 9.62 2.96
N VAL A 205 8.42 10.34 4.00
CA VAL A 205 8.63 9.76 5.33
C VAL A 205 7.66 10.38 6.32
N THR A 206 7.19 9.58 7.27
CA THR A 206 6.36 10.05 8.37
C THR A 206 7.22 10.25 9.61
N SER A 207 6.91 11.25 10.42
CA SER A 207 7.58 11.48 11.71
C SER A 207 6.53 11.64 12.80
N VAL A 208 6.78 11.02 13.95
CA VAL A 208 5.93 11.16 15.14
C VAL A 208 6.28 12.39 15.98
N ASN A 209 7.26 13.19 15.55
CA ASN A 209 7.63 14.43 16.21
C ASN A 209 6.43 15.40 16.27
N ILE A 210 6.12 15.91 17.46
CA ILE A 210 4.88 16.63 17.79
C ILE A 210 4.60 17.77 16.78
N PRO A 211 3.36 17.87 16.24
CA PRO A 211 2.18 17.01 16.45
C PRO A 211 2.11 15.74 15.58
N GLY A 212 3.16 15.45 14.81
CA GLY A 212 3.22 14.47 13.74
C GLY A 212 3.31 15.16 12.38
N ARG A 213 4.16 14.64 11.49
CA ARG A 213 4.49 15.29 10.20
C ARG A 213 4.67 14.28 9.09
N MET A 214 4.38 14.71 7.87
CA MET A 214 4.79 14.02 6.64
C MET A 214 5.82 14.89 5.91
N HIS A 215 6.98 14.31 5.59
CA HIS A 215 8.02 14.99 4.84
C HIS A 215 8.10 14.41 3.44
N VAL A 216 7.92 15.26 2.43
CA VAL A 216 7.94 14.89 1.01
C VAL A 216 9.30 15.23 0.44
N PHE A 217 9.96 14.23 -0.16
CA PHE A 217 11.29 14.35 -0.74
C PHE A 217 11.29 14.04 -2.23
N SER A 218 12.22 14.66 -2.95
CA SER A 218 12.58 14.33 -4.32
C SER A 218 14.08 14.01 -4.43
N PHE A 219 14.43 13.20 -5.43
CA PHE A 219 15.82 12.85 -5.71
C PHE A 219 16.04 12.60 -7.20
N THR A 220 17.31 12.56 -7.62
CA THR A 220 17.70 12.41 -9.02
C THR A 220 18.23 11.01 -9.33
N SER A 221 18.42 10.69 -10.60
CA SER A 221 19.11 9.46 -11.03
C SER A 221 20.64 9.49 -10.78
N THR A 222 21.15 10.58 -10.21
CA THR A 222 22.55 10.70 -9.75
C THR A 222 22.62 10.64 -8.23
N PRO A 223 23.68 10.05 -7.65
CA PRO A 223 23.90 10.03 -6.20
C PRO A 223 23.86 11.44 -5.60
N GLY A 224 23.15 11.61 -4.49
CA GLY A 224 23.12 12.89 -3.80
C GLY A 224 22.19 12.89 -2.59
N LYS A 225 22.23 14.01 -1.87
CA LYS A 225 21.27 14.25 -0.79
C LYS A 225 19.89 14.49 -1.40
N PRO A 226 18.82 13.79 -0.95
CA PRO A 226 17.48 14.07 -1.42
C PRO A 226 17.06 15.46 -0.94
N LYS A 227 16.18 16.07 -1.71
CA LYS A 227 15.68 17.42 -1.46
C LYS A 227 14.34 17.33 -0.73
N CYS A 228 14.24 17.95 0.44
CA CYS A 228 12.97 18.11 1.14
C CYS A 228 12.13 19.16 0.40
N CYS A 229 11.03 18.72 -0.21
CA CYS A 229 10.15 19.59 -0.99
C CYS A 229 9.08 20.24 -0.12
N ALA A 230 8.54 19.50 0.84
CA ALA A 230 7.52 20.01 1.76
C ALA A 230 7.48 19.24 3.08
N VAL A 231 7.07 19.95 4.13
CA VAL A 231 6.71 19.40 5.43
C VAL A 231 5.24 19.68 5.68
N LEU A 232 4.44 18.62 5.80
CA LEU A 232 3.00 18.70 6.00
C LEU A 232 2.66 18.36 7.45
N HIS A 233 2.14 19.33 8.19
CA HIS A 233 1.78 19.14 9.59
C HIS A 233 0.45 18.40 9.75
N LEU A 234 0.40 17.47 10.71
CA LEU A 234 -0.86 16.91 11.22
C LEU A 234 -1.54 17.91 12.18
N PRO A 235 -2.83 17.69 12.54
CA PRO A 235 -3.55 18.57 13.45
C PRO A 235 -2.80 18.79 14.78
N PRO A 236 -2.74 20.03 15.31
CA PRO A 236 -2.11 20.30 16.60
C PRO A 236 -2.70 19.49 17.75
N LEU A 237 -1.83 19.02 18.66
CA LEU A 237 -2.20 18.19 19.81
C LEU A 237 -2.30 19.01 21.10
N GLN A 238 -3.14 18.57 22.04
CA GLN A 238 -3.16 19.15 23.39
C GLN A 238 -1.85 18.91 24.12
N GLN A 239 -1.64 19.70 25.18
CA GLN A 239 -0.52 19.48 26.09
C GLN A 239 -0.61 18.07 26.70
N ASP A 240 0.54 17.38 26.81
CA ASP A 240 0.66 15.99 27.30
C ASP A 240 0.08 14.89 26.38
N VAL A 241 -0.31 15.21 25.14
CA VAL A 241 -0.69 14.23 24.12
C VAL A 241 0.46 14.05 23.13
N GLU A 242 0.81 12.79 22.86
CA GLU A 242 1.87 12.42 21.93
C GLU A 242 1.32 11.49 20.84
N LEU A 243 1.91 11.57 19.65
CA LEU A 243 1.69 10.60 18.59
C LEU A 243 2.69 9.45 18.79
N ASP A 244 2.20 8.25 19.08
CA ASP A 244 3.04 7.07 19.34
C ASP A 244 3.32 6.26 18.06
N TYR A 245 2.45 6.38 17.07
CA TYR A 245 2.49 5.57 15.85
C TYR A 245 1.99 6.38 14.65
N LEU A 246 2.73 6.38 13.53
CA LEU A 246 2.33 7.02 12.28
C LEU A 246 2.81 6.22 11.06
N ALA A 247 2.13 5.11 10.77
CA ALA A 247 2.46 4.29 9.60
C ALA A 247 1.70 4.74 8.36
N THR A 248 2.28 4.52 7.18
CA THR A 248 1.69 4.81 5.88
C THR A 248 1.59 3.54 5.03
N HIS A 249 0.49 3.41 4.29
CA HIS A 249 0.28 2.30 3.39
C HIS A 249 -0.28 2.76 2.04
N THR A 250 0.24 2.19 0.96
CA THR A 250 -0.27 2.38 -0.39
C THR A 250 -0.05 1.10 -1.20
N ALA A 251 -0.72 1.02 -2.34
CA ALA A 251 -0.58 -0.10 -3.27
C ALA A 251 0.86 -0.19 -3.79
N PRO A 252 1.43 -1.40 -3.96
CA PRO A 252 2.74 -1.57 -4.56
C PRO A 252 2.77 -1.01 -5.99
N PHE A 253 3.96 -0.58 -6.42
CA PHE A 253 4.20 -0.16 -7.79
C PHE A 253 4.63 -1.36 -8.63
N HIS A 254 4.43 -1.23 -9.94
CA HIS A 254 4.99 -2.12 -10.95
C HIS A 254 5.52 -1.24 -12.09
N ALA A 255 6.62 -1.65 -12.70
CA ALA A 255 7.28 -0.82 -13.71
C ALA A 255 6.50 -0.72 -15.01
N TYR A 256 5.90 -1.83 -15.43
CA TYR A 256 5.23 -1.93 -16.72
C TYR A 256 3.78 -2.35 -16.56
N CYS A 257 2.94 -2.12 -17.59
CA CYS A 257 1.60 -2.67 -17.57
C CYS A 257 1.66 -4.21 -17.48
N PRO A 258 0.96 -4.85 -16.53
CA PRO A 258 0.89 -6.31 -16.48
C PRO A 258 0.38 -6.88 -17.80
N ARG A 259 0.95 -8.01 -18.23
CA ARG A 259 0.58 -8.67 -19.49
C ARG A 259 -0.88 -9.09 -19.45
N GLY A 260 -1.57 -8.95 -20.59
CA GLY A 260 -2.97 -9.38 -20.73
C GLY A 260 -4.00 -8.46 -20.07
N VAL A 261 -3.58 -7.33 -19.49
CA VAL A 261 -4.50 -6.39 -18.85
C VAL A 261 -4.70 -5.15 -19.75
N PRO A 262 -5.94 -4.72 -20.04
CA PRO A 262 -6.20 -3.58 -20.92
C PRO A 262 -5.91 -2.22 -20.29
N PHE A 263 -5.95 -2.13 -18.96
CA PHE A 263 -5.78 -0.90 -18.20
C PHE A 263 -4.92 -1.14 -16.95
N THR A 264 -4.23 -0.11 -16.51
CA THR A 264 -3.51 -0.13 -15.23
C THR A 264 -3.76 1.14 -14.43
N THR A 265 -3.66 1.04 -13.10
CA THR A 265 -3.74 2.20 -12.21
C THR A 265 -2.61 3.18 -12.52
N SER A 266 -2.98 4.43 -12.82
CA SER A 266 -2.08 5.57 -12.93
C SER A 266 -1.33 5.81 -11.62
N ARG A 267 -0.07 6.21 -11.71
CA ARG A 267 0.80 6.49 -10.56
C ARG A 267 0.25 7.60 -9.66
N GLU A 268 -0.38 8.61 -10.24
CA GLU A 268 -0.96 9.74 -9.50
C GLU A 268 -2.29 9.38 -8.83
N SER A 269 -2.97 8.36 -9.34
CA SER A 269 -4.30 7.95 -8.89
C SER A 269 -4.21 6.81 -7.90
N ARG A 270 -3.46 7.07 -6.85
CA ARG A 270 -3.27 6.18 -5.71
C ARG A 270 -3.77 6.85 -4.44
N ILE A 271 -4.26 6.07 -3.50
CA ILE A 271 -4.58 6.52 -2.15
C ILE A 271 -3.45 6.10 -1.20
N HIS A 272 -3.08 7.01 -0.32
CA HIS A 272 -2.26 6.74 0.85
C HIS A 272 -3.18 6.63 2.05
N VAL A 273 -2.91 5.64 2.89
CA VAL A 273 -3.64 5.35 4.12
C VAL A 273 -2.67 5.48 5.28
N LEU A 274 -2.84 6.50 6.10
CA LEU A 274 -2.02 6.73 7.28
C LEU A 274 -2.78 6.24 8.51
N SER A 275 -2.16 5.36 9.29
CA SER A 275 -2.70 4.85 10.55
C SER A 275 -1.99 5.52 11.73
N MET A 276 -2.77 6.00 12.69
CA MET A 276 -2.30 6.84 13.79
C MET A 276 -2.77 6.30 15.15
N GLN A 277 -1.86 6.31 16.12
CA GLN A 277 -2.17 6.04 17.53
C GLN A 277 -1.67 7.20 18.39
N TYR A 278 -2.58 7.82 19.14
CA TYR A 278 -2.24 8.84 20.14
C TYR A 278 -2.21 8.23 21.54
N VAL A 279 -1.35 8.76 22.39
CA VAL A 279 -1.20 8.38 23.79
C VAL A 279 -1.11 9.64 24.66
N SER A 280 -1.56 9.52 25.90
CA SER A 280 -1.40 10.55 26.93
C SER A 280 -1.19 9.87 28.29
N ARG A 281 -1.08 10.67 29.35
CA ARG A 281 -1.03 10.15 30.74
C ARG A 281 -2.27 9.37 31.14
N GLU A 282 -3.42 9.63 30.52
CA GLU A 282 -4.68 8.92 30.78
C GLU A 282 -4.75 7.56 30.07
N GLY A 283 -3.83 7.31 29.14
CA GLY A 283 -3.68 6.04 28.43
C GLY A 283 -3.69 6.21 26.92
N THR A 284 -4.08 5.13 26.24
CA THR A 284 -4.14 5.06 24.77
C THR A 284 -5.47 5.62 24.28
N HIS A 285 -5.43 6.57 23.37
CA HIS A 285 -6.62 7.17 22.74
C HIS A 285 -7.15 6.29 21.59
N PRO A 286 -8.33 6.61 21.01
CA PRO A 286 -8.79 5.94 19.79
C PRO A 286 -7.76 6.04 18.65
N ARG A 287 -7.71 4.99 17.82
CA ARG A 287 -6.92 5.04 16.57
C ARG A 287 -7.63 5.88 15.53
N PHE A 288 -6.84 6.50 14.67
CA PHE A 288 -7.34 7.25 13.54
C PHE A 288 -6.68 6.78 12.25
N ILE A 289 -7.41 6.99 11.17
CA ILE A 289 -6.95 6.73 9.81
C ILE A 289 -7.14 8.00 8.97
N LEU A 290 -6.11 8.37 8.22
CA LEU A 290 -6.13 9.49 7.30
C LEU A 290 -5.93 8.97 5.88
N PHE A 291 -6.83 9.37 4.98
CA PHE A 291 -6.76 9.06 3.55
C PHE A 291 -6.39 10.32 2.78
N LEU A 292 -5.46 10.20 1.83
CA LEU A 292 -5.13 11.28 0.89
C LEU A 292 -4.67 10.71 -0.45
N HIS A 293 -4.88 11.46 -1.53
CA HIS A 293 -4.40 11.04 -2.85
C HIS A 293 -2.90 11.27 -3.02
N ASN A 294 -2.22 10.39 -3.77
CA ASN A 294 -0.80 10.55 -4.11
C ASN A 294 -0.52 11.88 -4.84
N ARG A 295 -1.43 12.32 -5.73
CA ARG A 295 -1.33 13.63 -6.39
C ARG A 295 -1.24 14.81 -5.41
N THR A 296 -1.80 14.69 -4.20
CA THR A 296 -1.68 15.71 -3.15
C THR A 296 -0.25 15.91 -2.72
N LEU A 297 0.54 14.83 -2.67
CA LEU A 297 1.94 14.88 -2.27
C LEU A 297 2.84 15.27 -3.45
N LEU A 298 2.56 14.73 -4.64
CA LEU A 298 3.33 15.03 -5.85
C LEU A 298 3.27 16.51 -6.27
N ARG A 299 2.19 17.24 -5.94
CA ARG A 299 2.09 18.69 -6.20
C ARG A 299 3.29 19.48 -5.66
N TYR A 300 3.90 19.02 -4.56
CA TYR A 300 5.02 19.68 -3.91
C TYR A 300 6.36 19.32 -4.55
N VAL A 301 6.43 18.18 -5.23
CA VAL A 301 7.58 17.74 -6.00
C VAL A 301 7.67 18.51 -7.31
N ASP A 302 6.54 18.65 -8.00
CA ASP A 302 6.45 19.24 -9.36
C ASP A 302 6.35 20.78 -9.35
N SER A 303 6.17 21.39 -8.19
CA SER A 303 6.01 22.85 -8.08
C SER A 303 7.32 23.59 -8.33
N PRO A 304 7.32 24.72 -9.05
CA PRO A 304 8.48 25.63 -9.09
C PRO A 304 8.86 26.20 -7.71
N LEU A 305 7.95 26.13 -6.72
CA LEU A 305 8.26 26.41 -5.31
C LEU A 305 9.22 25.41 -4.68
N CYS A 306 9.51 24.31 -5.37
CA CYS A 306 10.40 23.27 -4.87
C CYS A 306 11.78 23.83 -4.57
N GLU A 307 12.25 24.98 -5.10
CA GLU A 307 13.57 25.56 -4.77
C GLU A 307 13.89 25.60 -3.27
N GLU A 308 12.89 25.85 -2.41
CA GLU A 308 13.04 25.84 -0.96
C GLU A 308 12.07 24.84 -0.29
N GLU A 309 12.46 24.36 0.90
CA GLU A 309 11.59 23.53 1.73
C GLU A 309 10.37 24.35 2.18
N VAL A 310 9.17 23.87 1.87
CA VAL A 310 7.93 24.55 2.27
C VAL A 310 7.34 23.87 3.51
N ASP A 311 7.27 24.61 4.61
CA ASP A 311 6.58 24.17 5.84
C ASP A 311 5.09 24.56 5.80
N ILE A 312 4.19 23.58 5.85
CA ILE A 312 2.77 23.76 5.55
C ILE A 312 1.91 23.30 6.75
N PRO A 313 1.22 24.24 7.42
CA PRO A 313 0.34 23.91 8.54
C PRO A 313 -0.87 23.11 8.07
N TRP A 314 -1.45 22.32 9.00
CA TRP A 314 -2.63 21.49 8.74
C TRP A 314 -3.73 22.24 7.99
N ASP A 315 -4.12 23.42 8.46
CA ASP A 315 -5.24 24.20 7.89
C ASP A 315 -5.06 24.58 6.42
N ALA A 316 -3.81 24.63 5.94
CA ALA A 316 -3.51 24.98 4.56
C ALA A 316 -3.62 23.79 3.59
N TRP A 317 -3.34 22.55 4.04
CA TRP A 317 -3.33 21.38 3.16
C TRP A 317 -4.37 20.31 3.54
N GLY A 318 -4.58 20.04 4.82
CA GLY A 318 -5.34 18.91 5.35
C GLY A 318 -6.83 18.94 5.05
N PRO A 319 -7.57 20.00 5.44
CA PRO A 319 -9.04 20.01 5.43
C PRO A 319 -9.69 19.63 4.11
N ARG A 320 -9.10 20.00 2.96
CA ARG A 320 -9.70 19.76 1.63
C ARG A 320 -9.07 18.64 0.83
N GLN A 321 -8.01 18.02 1.36
CA GLN A 321 -7.17 17.07 0.61
C GLN A 321 -7.05 15.72 1.32
N SER A 322 -7.75 15.58 2.44
CA SER A 322 -7.72 14.38 3.26
C SER A 322 -9.11 14.01 3.79
N ARG A 323 -9.27 12.75 4.16
CA ARG A 323 -10.37 12.27 5.00
C ARG A 323 -9.79 11.67 6.27
N PHE A 324 -10.16 12.21 7.41
CA PHE A 324 -9.77 11.71 8.73
C PHE A 324 -10.96 10.95 9.34
N LEU A 325 -10.76 9.70 9.78
CA LEU A 325 -11.79 8.88 10.39
C LEU A 325 -11.26 8.18 11.63
N THR A 326 -12.14 7.88 12.59
CA THR A 326 -11.83 6.95 13.68
C THR A 326 -11.70 5.54 13.13
N GLN A 327 -10.65 4.84 13.52
CA GLN A 327 -10.40 3.46 13.13
C GLN A 327 -10.99 2.51 14.18
N HIS A 328 -12.05 1.79 13.81
CA HIS A 328 -12.74 0.86 14.71
C HIS A 328 -12.08 -0.52 14.81
N ALA A 329 -11.29 -0.91 13.80
CA ALA A 329 -10.61 -2.21 13.76
C ALA A 329 -9.22 -2.06 13.10
N PRO A 330 -8.20 -2.79 13.58
CA PRO A 330 -6.89 -2.80 12.94
C PRO A 330 -6.95 -3.51 11.58
N PHE A 331 -6.05 -3.13 10.67
CA PHE A 331 -5.77 -3.93 9.48
C PHE A 331 -4.77 -5.02 9.88
N GLU A 332 -5.22 -6.27 9.92
CA GLU A 332 -4.33 -7.41 10.24
C GLU A 332 -3.36 -7.71 9.10
N TRP A 333 -3.83 -7.55 7.86
CA TRP A 333 -3.07 -7.82 6.64
C TRP A 333 -2.75 -6.53 5.92
N LEU A 334 -1.59 -6.46 5.28
CA LEU A 334 -1.23 -5.41 4.33
C LEU A 334 -1.89 -5.68 2.96
N ARG A 335 -1.69 -4.78 1.99
CA ARG A 335 -2.27 -4.87 0.62
C ARG A 335 -3.78 -4.66 0.58
N TYR A 336 -4.30 -3.84 1.49
CA TYR A 336 -5.71 -3.44 1.57
C TYR A 336 -6.03 -2.17 0.76
N ALA A 337 -5.04 -1.58 0.07
CA ALA A 337 -5.24 -0.42 -0.80
C ALA A 337 -4.78 -0.74 -2.23
N HIS A 338 -5.59 -0.38 -3.23
CA HIS A 338 -5.24 -0.44 -4.64
C HIS A 338 -5.86 0.72 -5.42
N GLY A 339 -5.08 1.42 -6.24
CA GLY A 339 -5.53 2.65 -6.87
C GLY A 339 -6.09 3.62 -5.85
N GLN A 340 -7.33 4.09 -6.05
CA GLN A 340 -8.03 4.97 -5.10
C GLN A 340 -9.02 4.21 -4.21
N ARG A 341 -8.88 2.89 -4.07
CA ARG A 341 -9.78 2.02 -3.31
C ARG A 341 -9.09 1.45 -2.08
N VAL A 342 -9.85 1.29 -1.00
CA VAL A 342 -9.40 0.69 0.25
C VAL A 342 -10.42 -0.35 0.71
N ILE A 343 -10.00 -1.60 0.87
CA ILE A 343 -10.84 -2.65 1.48
C ILE A 343 -10.69 -2.60 3.00
N CYS A 344 -11.80 -2.42 3.72
CA CYS A 344 -11.81 -2.29 5.17
C CYS A 344 -11.60 -3.63 5.88
N PRO A 345 -11.15 -3.62 7.14
CA PRO A 345 -11.09 -4.83 7.95
C PRO A 345 -12.46 -5.52 8.07
N PRO A 346 -12.48 -6.85 8.24
CA PRO A 346 -13.72 -7.61 8.28
C PRO A 346 -14.59 -7.19 9.48
N THR A 347 -15.78 -6.69 9.18
CA THR A 347 -16.79 -6.41 10.21
C THR A 347 -17.66 -7.65 10.40
N ARG A 348 -17.62 -8.24 11.60
CA ARG A 348 -18.47 -9.38 11.97
C ARG A 348 -19.83 -8.87 12.44
N LEU A 349 -20.89 -9.22 11.71
CA LEU A 349 -22.25 -8.86 12.09
C LEU A 349 -22.95 -10.08 12.66
N THR A 350 -22.81 -10.34 13.97
CA THR A 350 -23.36 -11.51 14.70
C THR A 350 -22.84 -12.87 14.20
N GLU A 351 -22.79 -13.89 15.07
CA GLU A 351 -22.11 -15.18 14.82
C GLU A 351 -22.59 -15.96 13.59
N ASN A 352 -23.77 -15.64 13.03
CA ASN A 352 -24.42 -16.44 11.98
C ASN A 352 -24.57 -15.74 10.61
N ARG A 353 -24.05 -14.53 10.39
CA ARG A 353 -24.28 -13.79 9.12
C ARG A 353 -23.08 -13.69 8.19
N GLY A 354 -21.93 -14.26 8.55
CA GLY A 354 -20.69 -14.16 7.78
C GLY A 354 -20.03 -12.79 7.89
N THR A 355 -19.11 -12.49 6.98
CA THR A 355 -18.31 -11.26 7.00
C THR A 355 -18.91 -10.18 6.08
N LEU A 356 -18.86 -8.91 6.48
CA LEU A 356 -19.09 -7.79 5.58
C LEU A 356 -17.80 -7.43 4.84
N VAL A 357 -17.78 -7.60 3.52
CA VAL A 357 -16.75 -7.02 2.65
C VAL A 357 -17.13 -5.56 2.46
N GLN A 358 -16.34 -4.62 2.98
CA GLN A 358 -16.60 -3.18 2.86
C GLN A 358 -15.45 -2.49 2.13
N LEU A 359 -15.78 -1.71 1.11
CA LEU A 359 -14.85 -0.98 0.26
C LEU A 359 -15.10 0.52 0.37
N LEU A 360 -14.03 1.29 0.55
CA LEU A 360 -14.03 2.74 0.37
C LEU A 360 -13.42 3.04 -1.00
N ASP A 361 -14.20 3.66 -1.88
CA ASP A 361 -13.73 4.08 -3.20
C ASP A 361 -13.63 5.61 -3.26
N PHE A 362 -12.40 6.13 -3.27
CA PHE A 362 -12.08 7.55 -3.36
C PHE A 362 -11.95 8.03 -4.81
N ASN A 363 -12.26 7.20 -5.82
CA ASN A 363 -12.44 7.66 -7.20
C ASN A 363 -13.84 8.30 -7.37
N VAL A 364 -14.06 9.40 -6.65
CA VAL A 364 -15.27 10.22 -6.74
C VAL A 364 -14.93 11.51 -7.47
N HIS A 365 -15.69 11.80 -8.52
CA HIS A 365 -15.59 13.04 -9.29
C HIS A 365 -16.85 13.88 -9.06
N PRO A 366 -16.83 14.86 -8.13
CA PRO A 366 -18.00 15.67 -7.80
C PRO A 366 -18.62 16.41 -8.99
N GLU A 367 -17.83 16.66 -10.04
CA GLU A 367 -18.26 17.32 -11.27
C GLU A 367 -19.21 16.47 -12.13
N TRP A 368 -19.39 15.18 -11.84
CA TRP A 368 -20.23 14.25 -12.60
C TRP A 368 -21.40 13.68 -11.77
N PRO A 369 -22.31 14.53 -11.25
CA PRO A 369 -23.36 14.12 -10.31
C PRO A 369 -24.36 13.12 -10.89
N ASP A 370 -24.70 13.22 -12.18
CA ASP A 370 -25.63 12.32 -12.87
C ASP A 370 -25.18 10.85 -12.78
N THR A 371 -23.86 10.61 -12.70
CA THR A 371 -23.33 9.25 -12.54
C THR A 371 -23.65 8.69 -11.15
N PHE A 372 -23.65 9.54 -10.11
CA PHE A 372 -23.94 9.11 -8.75
C PHE A 372 -25.41 8.81 -8.54
N GLU A 373 -26.31 9.64 -9.07
CA GLU A 373 -27.75 9.40 -8.94
C GLU A 373 -28.15 8.08 -9.60
N ARG A 374 -27.61 7.80 -10.80
CA ARG A 374 -27.84 6.52 -11.50
C ARG A 374 -27.33 5.33 -10.68
N VAL A 375 -26.09 5.40 -10.19
CA VAL A 375 -25.50 4.30 -9.39
C VAL A 375 -26.26 4.12 -8.07
N ALA A 376 -26.69 5.20 -7.42
CA ALA A 376 -27.48 5.12 -6.19
C ALA A 376 -28.86 4.49 -6.44
N ALA A 377 -29.51 4.83 -7.56
CA ALA A 377 -30.79 4.22 -7.96
C ALA A 377 -30.64 2.72 -8.26
N GLU A 378 -29.58 2.33 -8.98
CA GLU A 378 -29.25 0.92 -9.23
C GLU A 378 -28.93 0.19 -7.92
N ALA A 379 -28.14 0.79 -7.03
CA ALA A 379 -27.79 0.22 -5.74
C ALA A 379 -29.01 0.03 -4.82
N ALA A 380 -30.00 0.92 -4.88
CA ALA A 380 -31.25 0.78 -4.13
C ALA A 380 -32.08 -0.44 -4.56
N LEU A 381 -31.88 -0.95 -5.78
CA LEU A 381 -32.54 -2.17 -6.28
C LEU A 381 -31.82 -3.45 -5.83
N ASP A 382 -30.49 -3.40 -5.61
CA ASP A 382 -29.71 -4.53 -5.08
C ASP A 382 -29.78 -4.56 -3.54
N LYS A 383 -30.75 -5.32 -3.01
CA LYS A 383 -30.92 -5.51 -1.56
C LYS A 383 -29.69 -6.11 -0.85
N GLY A 384 -28.75 -6.71 -1.58
CA GLY A 384 -27.52 -7.26 -1.05
C GLY A 384 -26.36 -6.25 -0.95
N LEU A 385 -26.50 -5.08 -1.58
CA LEU A 385 -25.50 -4.03 -1.61
C LEU A 385 -25.82 -2.95 -0.57
N ARG A 386 -24.82 -2.62 0.24
CA ARG A 386 -24.79 -1.39 1.04
C ARG A 386 -24.06 -0.34 0.24
N TYR A 387 -24.73 0.76 -0.05
CA TYR A 387 -24.16 1.89 -0.78
C TYR A 387 -24.36 3.17 0.01
N ARG A 388 -23.31 3.99 0.12
CA ARG A 388 -23.39 5.35 0.62
C ARG A 388 -22.36 6.22 -0.08
N LEU A 389 -22.80 7.31 -0.71
CA LEU A 389 -21.91 8.35 -1.18
C LEU A 389 -21.68 9.37 -0.04
N VAL A 390 -20.42 9.75 0.17
CA VAL A 390 -20.00 10.70 1.20
C VAL A 390 -19.34 11.88 0.51
N LEU A 391 -20.06 13.00 0.48
CA LEU A 391 -19.58 14.27 -0.11
C LEU A 391 -19.33 15.32 0.95
N GLU A 392 -20.01 15.20 2.08
CA GLU A 392 -19.92 16.07 3.23
C GLU A 392 -18.55 16.02 3.90
N GLU A 393 -18.21 17.11 4.58
CA GLU A 393 -17.07 17.14 5.48
C GLU A 393 -17.36 16.31 6.74
N SER A 394 -16.30 15.78 7.34
CA SER A 394 -16.35 15.11 8.64
C SER A 394 -15.64 16.00 9.64
N ILE A 395 -16.29 16.24 10.78
CA ILE A 395 -15.71 16.99 11.89
C ILE A 395 -15.08 15.99 12.85
N ILE A 396 -13.79 16.17 13.11
CA ILE A 396 -13.11 15.53 14.23
C ILE A 396 -13.16 16.51 15.39
N TYR A 397 -13.87 16.11 16.43
CA TYR A 397 -13.93 16.89 17.66
C TYR A 397 -12.59 16.76 18.39
N LYS A 398 -12.17 17.87 19.00
CA LYS A 398 -10.88 17.97 19.67
C LYS A 398 -10.69 16.94 20.78
N GLU A 399 -11.79 16.61 21.45
CA GLU A 399 -11.84 15.76 22.63
C GLU A 399 -10.68 16.08 23.60
N GLN A 400 -9.92 15.07 24.03
CA GLN A 400 -8.72 15.22 24.85
C GLN A 400 -7.42 15.10 24.02
N ILE A 401 -7.51 15.15 22.68
CA ILE A 401 -6.38 14.83 21.78
C ILE A 401 -5.87 16.07 21.06
N PHE A 402 -6.78 16.82 20.42
CA PHE A 402 -6.43 17.94 19.55
C PHE A 402 -6.69 19.28 20.24
N VAL A 403 -6.04 20.34 19.77
CA VAL A 403 -6.24 21.71 20.30
C VAL A 403 -7.64 22.22 19.95
N ASP A 404 -8.03 22.04 18.69
CA ASP A 404 -9.28 22.54 18.11
C ASP A 404 -10.02 21.44 17.35
N ASP A 405 -11.33 21.64 17.17
CA ASP A 405 -12.11 20.82 16.25
C ASP A 405 -11.64 21.13 14.82
N PHE A 406 -11.57 20.12 13.96
CA PHE A 406 -11.19 20.33 12.56
C PHE A 406 -12.04 19.51 11.61
N SER A 407 -12.32 20.09 10.44
CA SER A 407 -13.04 19.45 9.35
C SER A 407 -12.09 18.79 8.37
N THR A 408 -12.47 17.62 7.84
CA THR A 408 -11.81 17.02 6.67
C THR A 408 -12.80 16.66 5.59
N SER A 409 -12.38 16.81 4.35
CA SER A 409 -13.18 16.57 3.16
C SER A 409 -12.34 15.97 2.05
N LEU A 410 -12.49 14.66 1.87
CA LEU A 410 -12.12 13.94 0.65
C LEU A 410 -13.31 13.03 0.30
N PRO A 411 -14.04 13.29 -0.80
CA PRO A 411 -15.22 12.52 -1.18
C PRO A 411 -14.91 11.05 -1.47
N TYR A 412 -15.83 10.17 -1.09
CA TYR A 412 -15.69 8.72 -1.31
C TYR A 412 -17.04 8.01 -1.33
N ARG A 413 -17.06 6.81 -1.86
CA ARG A 413 -18.20 5.89 -1.81
C ARG A 413 -17.89 4.78 -0.82
N VAL A 414 -18.88 4.41 -0.02
CA VAL A 414 -18.87 3.20 0.80
C VAL A 414 -19.71 2.16 0.10
N LEU A 415 -19.08 1.04 -0.24
CA LEU A 415 -19.73 -0.14 -0.80
C LEU A 415 -19.59 -1.28 0.19
N GLY A 416 -20.62 -2.12 0.31
CA GLY A 416 -20.55 -3.26 1.22
C GLY A 416 -21.42 -4.43 0.78
N ARG A 417 -20.87 -5.64 0.83
CA ARG A 417 -21.61 -6.87 0.51
C ARG A 417 -21.33 -7.94 1.56
N MET A 418 -22.37 -8.65 1.98
CA MET A 418 -22.23 -9.76 2.91
C MET A 418 -21.76 -11.01 2.16
N VAL A 419 -20.80 -11.71 2.73
CA VAL A 419 -20.32 -13.02 2.26
C VAL A 419 -20.49 -14.06 3.35
N LYS A 420 -20.87 -15.29 2.98
CA LYS A 420 -21.15 -16.38 3.92
C LYS A 420 -19.90 -17.03 4.54
N SER A 421 -18.72 -16.55 4.16
CA SER A 421 -17.43 -16.99 4.71
C SER A 421 -16.98 -16.05 5.84
N HIS A 422 -16.12 -16.56 6.71
CA HIS A 422 -15.47 -15.78 7.76
C HIS A 422 -14.02 -15.52 7.38
N TYR A 423 -13.68 -14.24 7.25
CA TYR A 423 -12.33 -13.79 6.94
C TYR A 423 -11.69 -13.08 8.14
N SER A 424 -10.38 -13.25 8.30
CA SER A 424 -9.50 -12.48 9.20
C SER A 424 -9.06 -11.15 8.58
N GLY A 425 -9.01 -11.09 7.26
CA GLY A 425 -8.64 -9.88 6.54
C GLY A 425 -8.90 -9.99 5.04
N PHE A 426 -8.65 -8.88 4.36
CA PHE A 426 -8.79 -8.77 2.93
C PHE A 426 -7.56 -8.13 2.31
N MET A 427 -7.25 -8.53 1.07
CA MET A 427 -6.35 -7.80 0.17
C MET A 427 -7.11 -7.41 -1.09
N ILE A 428 -6.57 -6.44 -1.82
CA ILE A 428 -7.18 -5.92 -3.04
C ILE A 428 -6.11 -5.65 -4.10
N ASP A 429 -6.44 -5.98 -5.35
CA ASP A 429 -5.75 -5.48 -6.54
C ASP A 429 -6.78 -4.90 -7.55
N GLU A 430 -6.33 -4.55 -8.75
CA GLU A 430 -7.20 -3.95 -9.78
C GLU A 430 -8.38 -4.84 -10.23
N GLN A 431 -8.22 -6.16 -10.13
CA GLN A 431 -9.16 -7.14 -10.69
C GLN A 431 -9.81 -8.03 -9.61
N ARG A 432 -9.31 -7.97 -8.37
CA ARG A 432 -9.63 -8.98 -7.35
C ARG A 432 -9.74 -8.38 -5.96
N ILE A 433 -10.58 -9.02 -5.15
CA ILE A 433 -10.50 -8.97 -3.68
C ILE A 433 -10.12 -10.38 -3.20
N LEU A 434 -9.15 -10.48 -2.30
CA LEU A 434 -8.76 -11.73 -1.65
C LEU A 434 -9.34 -11.75 -0.24
N GLY A 435 -10.11 -12.76 0.10
CA GLY A 435 -10.54 -13.08 1.46
C GLY A 435 -9.58 -14.08 2.11
N LEU A 436 -9.05 -13.72 3.29
CA LEU A 436 -8.06 -14.52 4.00
C LEU A 436 -8.69 -15.20 5.21
N ASN A 437 -8.47 -16.51 5.37
CA ASN A 437 -9.09 -17.32 6.43
C ASN A 437 -8.18 -17.54 7.65
N SER A 438 -6.92 -17.10 7.60
CA SER A 438 -5.94 -17.22 8.71
C SER A 438 -5.55 -15.85 9.23
N THR A 439 -5.18 -15.71 10.49
CA THR A 439 -4.64 -14.45 11.03
C THR A 439 -3.24 -14.17 10.48
N ALA A 440 -2.89 -12.90 10.25
CA ALA A 440 -1.56 -12.54 9.77
C ALA A 440 -0.48 -12.93 10.80
N PHE A 441 0.68 -13.38 10.33
CA PHE A 441 1.87 -13.69 11.15
C PHE A 441 1.67 -14.71 12.28
N SER A 442 0.52 -15.41 12.32
CA SER A 442 0.36 -16.54 13.23
C SER A 442 1.17 -17.74 12.72
N GLU A 443 1.67 -18.57 13.64
CA GLU A 443 2.22 -19.89 13.30
C GLU A 443 1.17 -20.82 12.65
N ALA A 444 -0.11 -20.42 12.63
CA ALA A 444 -1.18 -21.16 11.99
C ALA A 444 -1.05 -21.12 10.46
N ASP A 445 -1.21 -22.30 9.86
CA ASP A 445 -1.14 -22.48 8.41
C ASP A 445 -2.16 -21.60 7.68
N MET A 446 -1.68 -20.88 6.66
CA MET A 446 -2.55 -20.22 5.69
C MET A 446 -3.06 -21.28 4.72
N LYS A 447 -4.25 -21.83 5.01
CA LYS A 447 -4.80 -23.01 4.33
C LYS A 447 -5.40 -22.73 2.96
N GLU A 448 -6.01 -21.56 2.79
CA GLU A 448 -6.67 -21.18 1.56
C GLU A 448 -6.92 -19.67 1.51
N ILE A 449 -7.10 -19.17 0.29
CA ILE A 449 -7.63 -17.82 0.03
C ILE A 449 -8.82 -17.93 -0.89
N ASP A 450 -9.80 -17.05 -0.68
CA ASP A 450 -10.90 -16.86 -1.60
C ASP A 450 -10.61 -15.67 -2.51
N VAL A 451 -10.61 -15.87 -3.82
CA VAL A 451 -10.37 -14.84 -4.84
C VAL A 451 -11.70 -14.46 -5.47
N PHE A 452 -12.19 -13.26 -5.19
CA PHE A 452 -13.36 -12.66 -5.82
C PHE A 452 -12.91 -11.84 -7.04
N MET A 453 -13.38 -12.20 -8.24
CA MET A 453 -12.90 -11.65 -9.52
C MET A 453 -13.92 -10.71 -10.16
N PHE A 454 -13.49 -9.53 -10.61
CA PHE A 454 -14.35 -8.50 -11.22
C PHE A 454 -14.37 -8.52 -12.76
#